data_AF-A0A839NB56-F1
#
_entry.id   AF-A0A839NB56-F1
#
_cell.length_a   1.000
_cell.length_b   1.000
_cell.length_c   1.000
_cell.angle_alpha   90.00
_cell.angle_beta   90.00
_cell.angle_gamma   90.00
#
_symmetry.space_group_name_H-M   'P 1'
#
loop_
_entity.id
_entity.type
_entity.pdbx_description
1 polymer ?
#
loop_
_entity_poly.entity_id
_entity_poly.type
_entity_poly.pdbx_seq_one_letter_code
_entity_poly.pdbx_strand_id
1 'polypeptide(L)'
;MVHADLGLDHIRVIGEKVSGIIDWGDSCIGDPAIDLSATTLTAGPMFARGVLETYRPAPELLARARDWHMLSPWHEVLFGLDTQQDQLIDSGLAEATTRLKKSQPHPYSEST
;
A
#
# COMPACT_ATOMS: atom_id res chain seq x y z
N MET A 1 11.32 -8.27 -9.38
CA MET A 1 11.84 -7.71 -8.13
C MET A 1 10.90 -6.60 -7.71
N VAL A 2 10.63 -6.48 -6.42
CA VAL A 2 9.76 -5.47 -5.81
C VAL A 2 10.48 -4.83 -4.63
N HIS A 3 10.10 -3.61 -4.27
CA HIS A 3 10.54 -2.95 -3.04
C HIS A 3 9.90 -3.59 -1.80
N ALA A 4 8.65 -4.02 -1.94
CA ALA A 4 7.81 -4.68 -0.93
C ALA A 4 7.38 -3.81 0.27
N ASP A 5 8.06 -2.69 0.51
CA ASP A 5 7.64 -1.65 1.47
C ASP A 5 7.67 -0.24 0.87
N LEU A 6 7.05 -0.06 -0.31
CA LEU A 6 7.09 1.24 -1.02
C LEU A 6 6.04 2.24 -0.48
N GLY A 7 6.13 2.55 0.81
CA GLY A 7 5.37 3.63 1.45
C GLY A 7 5.81 5.03 0.97
N LEU A 8 4.93 6.03 1.11
CA LEU A 8 5.25 7.40 0.69
C LEU A 8 6.38 8.03 1.51
N ASP A 9 6.57 7.60 2.74
CA ASP A 9 7.67 8.03 3.61
C ASP A 9 9.05 7.56 3.09
N HIS A 10 9.08 6.57 2.19
CA HIS A 10 10.28 6.05 1.56
C HIS A 10 10.61 6.70 0.21
N ILE A 11 9.78 7.67 -0.24
CA ILE A 11 9.95 8.37 -1.50
C ILE A 11 10.33 9.83 -1.22
N ARG A 12 11.54 10.23 -1.63
CA ARG A 12 11.99 11.61 -1.48
C ARG A 12 11.70 12.42 -2.74
N VAL A 13 10.92 13.49 -2.60
CA VAL A 13 10.64 14.45 -3.67
C VAL A 13 11.36 15.77 -3.42
N ILE A 14 12.01 16.32 -4.45
CA ILE A 14 12.59 17.67 -4.47
C ILE A 14 11.97 18.43 -5.64
N GLY A 15 11.22 19.50 -5.35
CA GLY A 15 10.38 20.16 -6.34
C GLY A 15 9.31 19.21 -6.85
N GLU A 16 9.32 18.93 -8.15
CA GLU A 16 8.37 18.02 -8.82
C GLU A 16 9.00 16.66 -9.19
N LYS A 17 10.23 16.39 -8.74
CA LYS A 17 10.97 15.19 -9.12
C LYS A 17 11.19 14.26 -7.93
N VAL A 18 10.95 12.97 -8.16
CA VAL A 18 11.47 11.92 -7.29
C VAL A 18 12.99 11.97 -7.37
N SER A 19 13.62 12.17 -6.22
CA SER A 19 15.06 12.34 -6.06
C SER A 19 15.73 11.14 -5.40
N GLY A 20 14.95 10.25 -4.79
CA GLY A 20 15.44 9.02 -4.18
C GLY A 20 14.32 8.12 -3.67
N ILE A 21 14.65 6.83 -3.58
CA ILE A 21 13.85 5.78 -2.95
C ILE A 21 14.78 5.06 -1.97
N ILE A 22 14.35 4.92 -0.72
CA ILE A 22 15.14 4.35 0.37
C ILE A 22 14.43 3.14 0.97
N ASP A 23 15.11 2.45 1.88
CA ASP A 23 14.58 1.33 2.66
C ASP A 23 14.27 0.04 1.87
N TRP A 24 15.26 -0.41 1.09
CA TRP A 24 15.19 -1.62 0.28
C TRP A 24 15.31 -2.93 1.09
N GLY A 25 15.15 -2.88 2.41
CA GLY A 25 15.35 -4.04 3.30
C GLY A 25 14.43 -5.23 2.99
N ASP A 26 13.20 -4.94 2.58
CA ASP A 26 12.18 -5.95 2.28
C ASP A 26 12.14 -6.39 0.81
N SER A 27 13.07 -5.88 -0.01
CA SER A 27 13.05 -6.11 -1.45
C SER A 27 13.26 -7.58 -1.80
N CYS A 28 12.39 -8.10 -2.68
CA CYS A 28 12.38 -9.50 -3.02
C CYS A 28 11.86 -9.78 -4.45
N ILE A 29 11.84 -11.04 -4.86
CA ILE A 29 11.08 -11.48 -6.03
C ILE A 29 9.67 -11.81 -5.57
N GLY A 30 8.71 -10.94 -5.92
CA GLY A 30 7.31 -11.07 -5.49
C GLY A 30 6.34 -10.47 -6.51
N ASP A 31 5.08 -10.33 -6.09
CA ASP A 31 4.03 -9.74 -6.92
C ASP A 31 4.28 -8.23 -7.13
N PRO A 32 4.49 -7.74 -8.38
CA PRO A 32 4.73 -6.33 -8.64
C PRO A 32 3.59 -5.38 -8.24
N ALA A 33 2.40 -5.92 -7.95
CA ALA A 33 1.26 -5.11 -7.50
C ALA A 33 1.50 -4.44 -6.13
N ILE A 34 2.36 -5.02 -5.27
CA ILE A 34 2.60 -4.49 -3.93
C ILE A 34 3.15 -3.06 -3.96
N ASP A 35 4.06 -2.75 -4.88
CA ASP A 35 4.67 -1.42 -5.02
C ASP A 35 3.71 -0.39 -5.64
N LEU A 36 2.60 -0.84 -6.24
CA LEU A 36 1.55 0.04 -6.74
C LEU A 36 0.51 0.40 -5.69
N SER A 37 0.46 -0.33 -4.57
CA SER A 37 -0.54 -0.13 -3.52
C SER A 37 -0.54 1.31 -2.99
N ALA A 38 0.53 1.71 -2.28
CA ALA A 38 0.59 3.04 -1.68
C ALA A 38 0.72 4.15 -2.74
N THR A 39 1.47 3.90 -3.82
CA THR A 39 1.73 4.88 -4.87
C THR A 39 0.49 5.25 -5.70
N THR A 40 -0.56 4.41 -5.71
CA THR A 40 -1.81 4.70 -6.42
C THR A 40 -3.02 4.92 -5.51
N LEU A 41 -3.06 4.34 -4.31
CA LEU A 41 -4.24 4.40 -3.42
C LEU A 41 -4.06 5.30 -2.20
N THR A 42 -2.82 5.53 -1.76
CA THR A 42 -2.49 6.42 -0.63
C THR A 42 -1.95 7.77 -1.10
N ALA A 43 -1.23 7.79 -2.22
CA ALA A 43 -0.60 8.99 -2.76
C ALA A 43 -1.61 10.08 -3.11
N GLY A 44 -1.15 11.33 -3.09
CA GLY A 44 -1.92 12.45 -3.64
C GLY A 44 -2.24 12.25 -5.13
N PRO A 45 -3.35 12.81 -5.62
CA PRO A 45 -3.90 12.49 -6.94
C PRO A 45 -2.95 12.77 -8.11
N MET A 46 -2.11 13.81 -8.00
CA MET A 46 -1.12 14.11 -9.04
C MET A 46 -0.02 13.05 -9.13
N PHE A 47 0.46 12.55 -7.97
CA PHE A 47 1.49 11.52 -7.94
C PHE A 47 0.95 10.20 -8.48
N ALA A 48 -0.22 9.77 -7.98
CA ALA A 48 -0.90 8.57 -8.45
C ALA A 48 -1.14 8.61 -9.96
N ARG A 49 -1.62 9.74 -10.49
CA ARG A 49 -1.79 9.94 -11.93
C ARG A 49 -0.47 9.81 -12.71
N GLY A 50 0.60 10.43 -12.23
CA GLY A 50 1.92 10.34 -12.87
C GLY A 50 2.44 8.89 -12.93
N VAL A 51 2.24 8.11 -11.87
CA VAL A 51 2.56 6.67 -11.85
C VAL A 51 1.72 5.92 -12.88
N LEU A 52 0.41 6.11 -12.90
CA LEU A 52 -0.50 5.41 -13.83
C LEU A 52 -0.20 5.73 -15.30
N GLU A 53 0.02 7.01 -15.64
CA GLU A 53 0.30 7.44 -17.01
C GLU A 53 1.66 6.95 -17.54
N THR A 54 2.65 6.86 -16.64
CA THR A 54 4.02 6.44 -16.99
C THR A 54 4.17 4.93 -17.01
N TYR A 55 3.74 4.25 -15.95
CA TYR A 55 3.91 2.81 -15.79
C TYR A 55 2.87 2.00 -16.59
N ARG A 56 1.68 2.57 -16.81
CA ARG A 56 0.57 1.96 -17.58
C ARG A 56 0.24 0.53 -17.13
N PRO A 57 -0.03 0.31 -15.83
CA PRO A 57 -0.34 -1.02 -15.32
C PRO A 57 -1.63 -1.56 -15.94
N ALA A 58 -1.66 -2.87 -16.19
CA ALA A 58 -2.88 -3.55 -16.62
C ALA A 58 -3.95 -3.50 -15.50
N PRO A 59 -5.26 -3.52 -15.83
CA PRO A 59 -6.33 -3.49 -14.83
C PRO A 59 -6.22 -4.58 -13.77
N GLU A 60 -5.76 -5.78 -14.14
CA GLU A 60 -5.59 -6.90 -13.22
C GLU A 60 -4.48 -6.63 -12.19
N LEU A 61 -3.44 -5.89 -12.58
CA LEU A 61 -2.37 -5.48 -11.68
C LEU A 61 -2.87 -4.46 -10.65
N LEU A 62 -3.74 -3.54 -11.08
CA LEU A 62 -4.40 -2.56 -10.19
C LEU A 62 -5.39 -3.22 -9.23
N ALA A 63 -6.10 -4.26 -9.67
CA ALA A 63 -6.97 -5.04 -8.80
C ALA A 63 -6.16 -5.67 -7.66
N ARG A 64 -5.02 -6.32 -7.96
CA ARG A 64 -4.14 -6.86 -6.93
C ARG A 64 -3.51 -5.78 -6.06
N ALA A 65 -3.19 -4.60 -6.62
CA ALA A 65 -2.64 -3.48 -5.84
C ALA A 65 -3.65 -3.00 -4.79
N ARG A 66 -4.95 -3.03 -5.11
CA ARG A 66 -6.02 -2.79 -4.14
C ARG A 66 -6.05 -3.86 -3.05
N ASP A 67 -5.88 -5.13 -3.39
CA ASP A 67 -5.83 -6.21 -2.40
C ASP A 67 -4.63 -6.04 -1.46
N TRP A 68 -3.45 -5.73 -2.02
CA TRP A 68 -2.25 -5.40 -1.23
C TRP A 68 -2.46 -4.17 -0.35
N HIS A 69 -3.16 -3.15 -0.83
CA HIS A 69 -3.53 -2.02 0.00
C HIS A 69 -4.40 -2.45 1.16
N MET A 70 -5.41 -3.30 0.96
CA MET A 70 -6.23 -3.78 2.06
C MET A 70 -5.44 -4.58 3.10
N LEU A 71 -4.41 -5.31 2.66
CA LEU A 71 -3.55 -6.14 3.51
C LEU A 71 -2.41 -5.37 4.17
N SER A 72 -2.04 -4.17 3.69
CA SER A 72 -0.83 -3.47 4.13
C SER A 72 -0.68 -3.29 5.66
N PRO A 73 -1.73 -3.11 6.48
CA PRO A 73 -1.56 -2.98 7.92
C PRO A 73 -0.98 -4.24 8.58
N TRP A 74 -1.10 -5.41 7.94
CA TRP A 74 -0.47 -6.63 8.45
C TRP A 74 1.06 -6.58 8.40
N HIS A 75 1.65 -5.81 7.49
CA HIS A 75 3.09 -5.62 7.46
C HIS A 75 3.57 -4.92 8.74
N GLU A 76 2.89 -3.87 9.18
CA GLU A 76 3.18 -3.18 10.45
C GLU A 76 3.02 -4.11 11.67
N VAL A 77 1.99 -4.95 11.69
CA VAL A 77 1.79 -5.96 12.74
C VAL A 77 2.95 -6.95 12.80
N LEU A 78 3.33 -7.51 11.65
CA LEU A 78 4.42 -8.49 11.56
C LEU A 78 5.76 -7.87 11.98
N PHE A 79 6.04 -6.65 11.50
CA PHE A 79 7.24 -5.91 11.89
C PHE A 79 7.26 -5.58 13.39
N GLY A 80 6.12 -5.19 13.96
CA GLY A 80 5.96 -4.97 15.40
C GLY A 80 6.23 -6.24 16.22
N LEU A 81 5.76 -7.40 15.76
CA LEU A 81 6.05 -8.69 16.39
C LEU A 81 7.53 -9.05 16.34
N ASP A 82 8.17 -8.87 15.17
CA ASP A 82 9.58 -9.20 14.97
C ASP A 82 10.52 -8.26 15.76
N THR A 83 10.12 -7.01 15.96
CA THR A 83 10.92 -5.98 16.65
C THR A 83 10.49 -5.73 18.11
N GLN A 84 9.48 -6.46 18.60
CA GLN A 84 8.91 -6.31 19.94
C GLN A 84 8.41 -4.88 20.23
N GLN A 85 7.70 -4.31 19.27
CA GLN A 85 7.13 -2.96 19.36
C GLN A 85 5.60 -3.02 19.40
N ASP A 86 5.04 -3.12 20.61
CA ASP A 86 3.59 -3.24 20.85
C ASP A 86 2.77 -2.14 20.17
N GLN A 87 3.30 -0.92 20.11
CA GLN A 87 2.63 0.21 19.45
C GLN A 87 2.34 -0.03 17.96
N LEU A 88 3.22 -0.74 17.25
CA LEU A 88 3.07 -1.06 15.83
C LEU A 88 2.09 -2.23 15.62
N ILE A 89 2.06 -3.17 16.58
CA ILE A 89 1.08 -4.24 16.60
C ILE A 89 -0.32 -3.64 16.77
N ASP A 90 -0.50 -2.73 17.73
CA ASP A 90 -1.79 -2.12 18.03
C ASP A 90 -2.30 -1.23 16.88
N SER A 91 -1.44 -0.37 16.30
CA SER A 91 -1.81 0.47 15.16
C SER A 91 -2.18 -0.36 13.93
N GLY A 92 -1.36 -1.37 13.59
CA GLY A 92 -1.59 -2.25 12.46
C GLY A 92 -2.90 -3.05 12.60
N LEU A 93 -3.19 -3.60 13.78
CA LEU A 93 -4.45 -4.32 14.05
C LEU A 93 -5.68 -3.39 13.98
N ALA A 94 -5.57 -2.16 14.49
CA ALA A 94 -6.64 -1.17 14.43
C ALA A 94 -6.98 -0.79 12.99
N GLU A 95 -5.96 -0.56 12.15
CA GLU A 95 -6.14 -0.21 10.75
C GLU A 95 -6.62 -1.41 9.91
N ALA A 96 -6.09 -2.62 10.14
CA ALA A 96 -6.58 -3.85 9.51
C ALA A 96 -8.08 -4.05 9.77
N THR A 97 -8.51 -3.88 11.03
CA THR A 97 -9.91 -3.99 11.43
C THR A 97 -10.78 -2.93 10.74
N THR A 98 -10.27 -1.70 10.63
CA THR A 98 -10.97 -0.59 9.96
C THR A 98 -11.18 -0.89 8.47
N ARG A 99 -10.14 -1.40 7.79
CA ARG A 99 -10.21 -1.75 6.37
C ARG A 99 -11.17 -2.92 6.13
N LEU A 100 -11.13 -3.96 6.98
CA LEU A 100 -12.06 -5.09 6.89
C LEU A 100 -13.52 -4.64 7.02
N LYS A 101 -13.85 -3.76 7.96
CA LYS A 101 -15.21 -3.21 8.10
C LYS A 101 -15.66 -2.42 6.87
N LYS A 102 -14.77 -1.66 6.24
CA LYS A 102 -15.06 -0.93 4.99
C LYS A 102 -15.22 -1.84 3.78
N SER A 103 -14.63 -3.04 3.81
CA SER A 103 -14.71 -4.02 2.72
C SER A 103 -16.00 -4.83 2.71
N GLN A 104 -16.74 -4.87 3.82
CA GLN A 104 -18.03 -5.55 3.86
C GLN A 104 -19.07 -4.76 3.04
N PRO A 105 -19.79 -5.40 2.10
CA PRO A 105 -20.92 -4.76 1.47
C PRO A 105 -21.94 -4.36 2.54
N HIS A 106 -22.47 -3.13 2.43
CA HIS A 106 -23.48 -2.64 3.35
C HIS A 106 -24.69 -3.58 3.31
N PRO A 107 -25.22 -4.11 4.44
CA PRO A 107 -26.29 -5.13 4.45
C PRO A 107 -27.64 -4.73 3.84
N TYR A 108 -27.74 -3.62 3.11
CA TYR A 108 -28.94 -3.14 2.42
C TYR A 108 -28.65 -2.55 1.03
N SER A 109 -27.82 -3.21 0.20
CA SER A 109 -27.60 -2.81 -1.20
C SER A 109 -28.25 -3.73 -2.23
N GLU A 110 -29.39 -4.34 -1.92
CA GLU A 110 -30.29 -4.91 -2.92
C GLU A 110 -31.66 -4.23 -2.83
N SER A 111 -31.83 -3.19 -3.64
CA SER A 111 -33.13 -2.60 -4.01
C SER A 111 -32.93 -1.74 -5.26
N THR A 112 -32.82 -2.38 -6.42
CA THR A 112 -33.21 -1.77 -7.70
C THR A 112 -33.73 -2.87 -8.61
#